data_AF-A0AA37SU28-F1
#
_entry.id   AF-A0AA37SU28-F1
#
_cell.length_a   1.000
_cell.length_b   1.000
_cell.length_c   1.000
_cell.angle_alpha   90.00
_cell.angle_beta   90.00
_cell.angle_gamma   90.00
#
_symmetry.space_group_name_H-M   'P 1'
#
loop_
_entity.id
_entity.type
_entity.pdbx_description
1 polymer ?
#
loop_
_entity_poly.entity_id
_entity_poly.type
_entity_poly.pdbx_seq_one_letter_code
_entity_poly.pdbx_strand_id
1 'polypeptide(L)'
;MLIPRFYGVDAAGKEAYFNNYLYNPETQFVITMSYVQSIVYKVLIFYVLAKARKITLENFSSFYANNIKWLFQLNIFSAIILLLVLFKTFSKFVVEDAESLNFIRIMVVILVLIFTCWLILKALYKPEIFRGIKTTQKPVNAILETENNPPRTEKVDEKIQSLEKFMLELKPFLNPNLTIQSLANKVDLPVTELSLLINHYIGKHFFDYVNEYRIKEAMKELKDPRNMKMTISEILYQVGFNSKSSFNTAFKKFTSMTPSEFRKSAD
;
A
#
# COMPACT_ATOMS: atom_id res chain seq x y z
N MET A 1 30.39 21.04 -25.06
CA MET A 1 30.69 20.85 -26.50
C MET A 1 30.36 19.40 -26.82
N LEU A 2 29.09 19.10 -27.13
CA LEU A 2 28.72 17.85 -27.79
C LEU A 2 29.05 18.06 -29.27
N ILE A 3 30.08 17.41 -29.80
CA ILE A 3 30.54 17.61 -31.18
C ILE A 3 30.33 16.33 -32.01
N PRO A 4 30.32 16.42 -33.35
CA PRO A 4 29.41 15.72 -34.26
C PRO A 4 30.10 14.46 -34.80
N ARG A 5 30.85 13.76 -33.94
CA ARG A 5 31.85 12.75 -34.36
C ARG A 5 31.25 11.51 -35.01
N PHE A 6 29.96 11.25 -34.82
CA PHE A 6 29.32 10.15 -35.55
C PHE A 6 28.81 10.58 -36.92
N TYR A 7 28.17 11.74 -37.00
CA TYR A 7 27.49 12.20 -38.22
C TYR A 7 28.42 12.91 -39.21
N GLY A 8 29.60 13.38 -38.75
CA GLY A 8 30.58 14.10 -39.57
C GLY A 8 31.78 13.27 -40.03
N VAL A 9 31.78 11.95 -39.84
CA VAL A 9 32.95 11.09 -40.13
C VAL A 9 32.58 10.01 -41.15
N ASP A 10 33.57 9.58 -41.93
CA ASP A 10 33.45 8.55 -42.96
C ASP A 10 33.10 7.16 -42.38
N ALA A 11 32.86 6.19 -43.25
CA ALA A 11 32.45 4.84 -42.84
C ALA A 11 33.46 4.18 -41.87
N ALA A 12 34.76 4.38 -42.11
CA ALA A 12 35.84 3.86 -41.27
C ALA A 12 35.84 4.51 -39.88
N GLY A 13 35.63 5.83 -39.78
CA GLY A 13 35.54 6.50 -38.49
C GLY A 13 34.27 6.18 -37.70
N LYS A 14 33.15 5.88 -38.39
CA LYS A 14 31.95 5.33 -37.74
C LYS A 14 32.21 3.94 -37.16
N GLU A 15 32.89 3.07 -37.90
CA GLU A 15 33.29 1.75 -37.42
C GLU A 15 34.23 1.83 -36.21
N ALA A 16 35.23 2.71 -36.26
CA ALA A 16 36.12 2.98 -35.13
C ALA A 16 35.38 3.54 -33.90
N TYR A 17 34.36 4.38 -34.11
CA TYR A 17 33.49 4.88 -33.04
C TYR A 17 32.67 3.76 -32.40
N PHE A 18 32.11 2.83 -33.19
CA PHE A 18 31.39 1.67 -32.67
C PHE A 18 32.30 0.72 -31.89
N ASN A 19 33.49 0.43 -32.41
CA ASN A 19 34.45 -0.46 -31.75
C ASN A 19 34.94 0.11 -30.41
N ASN A 20 35.05 1.44 -30.29
CA ASN A 20 35.44 2.11 -29.05
C ASN A 20 34.26 2.73 -28.29
N TYR A 21 33.01 2.38 -28.62
CA TYR A 21 31.82 3.04 -28.10
C TYR A 21 31.78 3.08 -26.57
N LEU A 22 32.17 1.98 -25.93
CA LEU A 22 32.20 1.84 -24.47
C LEU A 22 33.35 2.62 -23.81
N TYR A 23 34.40 2.98 -24.53
CA TYR A 23 35.55 3.72 -24.00
C TYR A 23 35.47 5.22 -24.28
N ASN A 24 34.49 5.65 -25.08
CA ASN A 24 34.25 7.06 -25.34
C ASN A 24 33.86 7.80 -24.04
N PRO A 25 34.47 8.95 -23.74
CA PRO A 25 34.22 9.70 -22.51
C PRO A 25 32.75 10.16 -22.39
N GLU A 26 32.09 10.45 -23.51
CA GLU A 26 30.66 10.78 -23.54
C GLU A 26 29.78 9.59 -23.13
N THR A 27 30.05 8.40 -23.65
CA THR A 27 29.33 7.18 -23.28
C THR A 27 29.53 6.86 -21.80
N GLN A 28 30.76 6.99 -21.30
CA GLN A 28 31.07 6.81 -19.87
C GLN A 28 30.36 7.84 -18.98
N PHE A 29 30.27 9.09 -19.42
CA PHE A 29 29.51 10.13 -18.74
C PHE A 29 28.01 9.79 -18.70
N VAL A 30 27.41 9.41 -19.83
CA VAL A 30 25.99 9.05 -19.91
C VAL A 30 25.67 7.83 -19.04
N ILE A 31 26.50 6.80 -19.07
CA ILE A 31 26.33 5.59 -18.24
C ILE A 31 26.42 5.96 -16.75
N THR A 32 27.45 6.70 -16.35
CA THR A 32 27.63 7.15 -14.96
C THR A 32 26.44 7.99 -14.49
N MET A 33 26.00 8.94 -15.31
CA MET A 33 24.86 9.79 -14.99
C MET A 33 23.56 8.99 -14.87
N SER A 34 23.36 7.98 -15.72
CA SER A 34 22.21 7.08 -15.66
C SER A 34 22.18 6.27 -14.35
N TYR A 35 23.34 5.85 -13.84
CA TYR A 35 23.42 5.18 -12.54
C TYR A 35 23.14 6.12 -11.38
N VAL A 36 23.69 7.33 -11.39
CA VAL A 36 23.41 8.35 -10.37
C VAL A 36 21.91 8.67 -10.33
N GLN A 37 21.30 8.93 -11.49
CA GLN A 37 19.87 9.14 -11.61
C GLN A 37 19.06 7.96 -11.06
N SER A 38 19.46 6.73 -11.37
CA SER A 38 18.79 5.52 -10.88
C SER A 38 18.84 5.40 -9.35
N ILE A 39 19.98 5.71 -8.74
CA ILE A 39 20.15 5.71 -7.27
C ILE A 39 19.26 6.80 -6.64
N VAL A 40 19.26 8.02 -7.19
CA VAL A 40 18.42 9.13 -6.69
C VAL A 40 16.94 8.74 -6.72
N TYR A 41 16.45 8.19 -7.85
CA TYR A 41 15.06 7.73 -7.93
C TYR A 41 14.75 6.63 -6.92
N LYS A 42 15.67 5.69 -6.66
CA LYS A 42 15.45 4.66 -5.63
C LYS A 42 15.29 5.27 -4.24
N VAL A 43 16.16 6.21 -3.86
CA VAL A 43 16.08 6.90 -2.57
C VAL A 43 14.76 7.67 -2.45
N LEU A 44 14.37 8.41 -3.49
CA LEU A 44 13.09 9.14 -3.51
C LEU A 44 11.88 8.21 -3.39
N ILE A 45 11.88 7.07 -4.09
CA ILE A 45 10.79 6.10 -3.99
C ILE A 45 10.74 5.50 -2.57
N PHE A 46 11.88 5.16 -1.97
CA PHE A 46 11.92 4.69 -0.58
C PHE A 46 11.36 5.73 0.38
N TYR A 47 11.74 7.01 0.22
CA TYR A 47 11.21 8.11 1.02
C TYR A 47 9.70 8.26 0.87
N VAL A 48 9.21 8.31 -0.37
CA VAL A 48 7.77 8.43 -0.66
C VAL A 48 7.00 7.23 -0.10
N LEU A 49 7.51 6.01 -0.27
CA LEU A 49 6.87 4.80 0.27
C LEU A 49 6.89 4.75 1.80
N ALA A 50 7.97 5.20 2.46
CA ALA A 50 8.04 5.29 3.90
C ALA A 50 7.04 6.32 4.46
N LYS A 51 6.95 7.48 3.82
CA LYS A 51 5.94 8.51 4.14
C LYS A 51 4.51 7.99 3.91
N ALA A 52 4.27 7.34 2.77
CA ALA A 52 2.98 6.75 2.44
C ALA A 52 2.59 5.64 3.43
N ARG A 53 3.55 4.82 3.86
CA ARG A 53 3.34 3.80 4.90
C ARG A 53 2.90 4.41 6.22
N LYS A 54 3.55 5.49 6.66
CA LYS A 54 3.18 6.21 7.88
C LYS A 54 1.74 6.74 7.79
N ILE A 55 1.43 7.47 6.73
CA ILE A 55 0.10 8.03 6.48
C ILE A 55 -0.97 6.93 6.36
N THR A 56 -0.66 5.80 5.71
CA THR A 56 -1.63 4.73 5.48
C THR A 56 -1.94 3.93 6.74
N LEU A 57 -0.94 3.68 7.59
CA LEU A 57 -1.14 3.04 8.89
C LEU A 57 -1.96 3.90 9.85
N GLU A 58 -1.87 5.23 9.72
CA GLU A 58 -2.62 6.19 10.52
C GLU A 58 -4.05 6.42 10.01
N ASN A 59 -4.36 6.15 8.73
CA ASN A 59 -5.64 6.54 8.13
C ASN A 59 -6.48 5.41 7.50
N PHE A 60 -5.93 4.21 7.28
CA PHE A 60 -6.62 3.15 6.53
C PHE A 60 -6.54 1.73 7.13
N SER A 61 -7.55 0.88 6.89
CA SER A 61 -7.57 -0.53 7.35
C SER A 61 -6.58 -1.43 6.64
N SER A 62 -6.45 -2.65 7.19
CA SER A 62 -5.57 -3.76 6.81
C SER A 62 -5.37 -4.00 5.29
N PHE A 63 -6.34 -3.67 4.43
CA PHE A 63 -6.22 -3.76 2.98
C PHE A 63 -5.15 -2.80 2.39
N TYR A 64 -5.19 -1.52 2.77
CA TYR A 64 -4.24 -0.52 2.28
C TYR A 64 -2.82 -0.75 2.80
N ALA A 65 -2.71 -1.23 4.04
CA ALA A 65 -1.44 -1.62 4.63
C ALA A 65 -0.78 -2.77 3.84
N ASN A 66 -1.56 -3.70 3.28
CA ASN A 66 -1.03 -4.79 2.47
C ASN A 66 -0.53 -4.33 1.09
N ASN A 67 -1.19 -3.33 0.46
CA ASN A 67 -0.74 -2.76 -0.82
C ASN A 67 0.58 -1.99 -0.66
N ILE A 68 0.71 -1.18 0.39
CA ILE A 68 1.98 -0.49 0.69
C ILE A 68 3.09 -1.50 1.02
N LYS A 69 2.80 -2.55 1.79
CA LYS A 69 3.78 -3.63 2.07
C LYS A 69 4.27 -4.30 0.78
N TRP A 70 3.38 -4.57 -0.17
CA TRP A 70 3.77 -5.13 -1.46
C TRP A 70 4.66 -4.18 -2.27
N LEU A 71 4.31 -2.89 -2.36
CA LEU A 71 5.13 -1.90 -3.05
C LEU A 71 6.52 -1.76 -2.42
N PHE A 72 6.60 -1.83 -1.08
CA PHE A 72 7.87 -1.79 -0.37
C PHE A 72 8.73 -3.04 -0.66
N GLN A 73 8.13 -4.24 -0.65
CA GLN A 73 8.80 -5.48 -1.04
C GLN A 73 9.32 -5.41 -2.48
N LEU A 74 8.48 -4.96 -3.42
CA LEU A 74 8.85 -4.76 -4.83
C LEU A 74 10.07 -3.83 -4.95
N ASN A 75 10.05 -2.73 -4.20
CA ASN A 75 11.11 -1.75 -4.22
C ASN A 75 12.43 -2.32 -3.70
N ILE A 76 12.42 -3.07 -2.59
CA ILE A 76 13.59 -3.77 -2.05
C ILE A 76 14.19 -4.72 -3.09
N PHE A 77 13.39 -5.60 -3.69
CA PHE A 77 13.89 -6.54 -4.69
C PHE A 77 14.55 -5.84 -5.88
N SER A 78 13.90 -4.78 -6.38
CA SER A 78 14.48 -3.99 -7.48
C SER A 78 15.74 -3.21 -7.08
N ALA A 79 15.91 -2.88 -5.80
CA ALA A 79 17.13 -2.25 -5.28
C ALA A 79 18.28 -3.26 -5.17
N ILE A 80 17.99 -4.50 -4.77
CA ILE A 80 18.98 -5.60 -4.76
C ILE A 80 19.50 -5.84 -6.19
N ILE A 81 18.62 -5.88 -7.19
CA ILE A 81 19.03 -6.02 -8.59
C ILE A 81 19.94 -4.85 -9.01
N LEU A 82 19.59 -3.61 -8.66
CA LEU A 82 20.43 -2.45 -8.95
C LEU A 82 21.81 -2.56 -8.28
N LEU A 83 21.89 -2.99 -7.03
CA LEU A 83 23.15 -3.21 -6.32
C LEU A 83 24.02 -4.27 -7.01
N LEU A 84 23.42 -5.37 -7.49
CA LEU A 84 24.15 -6.40 -8.24
C LEU A 84 24.69 -5.87 -9.58
N VAL A 85 23.94 -5.01 -10.27
CA VAL A 85 24.38 -4.36 -11.52
C VAL A 85 25.53 -3.37 -11.25
N LEU A 86 25.44 -2.59 -10.18
CA LEU A 86 26.52 -1.69 -9.75
C LEU A 86 27.77 -2.48 -9.36
N PHE A 87 27.61 -3.57 -8.61
CA PHE A 87 28.70 -4.46 -8.23
C PHE A 87 29.40 -5.05 -9.47
N LYS A 88 28.64 -5.56 -10.44
CA LYS A 88 29.19 -6.02 -11.73
C LYS A 88 29.94 -4.91 -12.47
N THR A 89 29.41 -3.69 -12.44
CA THR A 89 30.05 -2.55 -13.11
C THR A 89 31.37 -2.21 -12.42
N PHE A 90 31.41 -2.26 -11.09
CA PHE A 90 32.63 -2.08 -10.31
C PHE A 90 33.64 -3.21 -10.51
N SER A 91 33.18 -4.46 -10.57
CA SER A 91 34.07 -5.62 -10.78
C SER A 91 34.77 -5.58 -12.13
N LYS A 92 34.20 -4.92 -13.15
CA LYS A 92 34.87 -4.67 -14.44
C LYS A 92 36.17 -3.86 -14.28
N PHE A 93 36.29 -3.03 -13.26
CA PHE A 93 37.50 -2.24 -13.01
C PHE A 93 38.58 -3.01 -12.24
N VAL A 94 38.22 -4.13 -11.60
CA VAL A 94 39.12 -4.93 -10.75
C VAL A 94 39.52 -6.25 -11.43
N VAL A 95 38.59 -6.84 -12.18
CA VAL A 95 38.74 -8.16 -12.80
C VAL A 95 38.68 -8.00 -14.32
N GLU A 96 39.81 -8.25 -14.99
CA GLU A 96 39.91 -8.27 -16.46
C GLU A 96 39.40 -9.59 -17.08
N ASP A 97 39.15 -10.62 -16.27
CA ASP A 97 38.63 -11.90 -16.74
C ASP A 97 37.19 -11.78 -17.26
N ALA A 98 37.03 -12.00 -18.57
CA ALA A 98 35.76 -11.89 -19.27
C ALA A 98 34.78 -13.01 -18.90
N GLU A 99 35.27 -14.20 -18.50
CA GLU A 99 34.40 -15.34 -18.16
C GLU A 99 33.65 -15.08 -16.85
N SER A 100 34.34 -14.59 -15.82
CA SER A 100 33.73 -14.21 -14.54
C SER A 100 32.64 -13.14 -14.69
N LEU A 101 32.86 -12.13 -15.54
CA LEU A 101 31.85 -11.08 -15.79
C LEU A 101 30.62 -11.61 -16.54
N ASN A 102 30.80 -12.60 -17.42
CA ASN A 102 29.72 -13.27 -18.14
C ASN A 102 28.88 -14.15 -17.21
N PHE A 103 29.52 -14.86 -16.28
CA PHE A 103 28.80 -15.64 -15.26
C PHE A 103 27.89 -14.75 -14.41
N ILE A 104 28.40 -13.61 -13.91
CA ILE A 104 27.60 -12.63 -13.16
C ILE A 104 26.45 -12.09 -14.01
N ARG A 105 26.68 -11.83 -15.31
CA ARG A 105 25.62 -11.37 -16.23
C ARG A 105 24.49 -12.40 -16.33
N ILE A 106 24.81 -13.68 -16.52
CA ILE A 106 23.81 -14.75 -16.63
C ILE A 106 23.03 -14.86 -15.32
N MET A 107 23.71 -14.80 -14.17
CA MET A 107 23.06 -14.81 -12.85
C MET A 107 22.07 -13.65 -12.68
N VAL A 108 22.44 -12.43 -13.08
CA VAL A 108 21.53 -11.27 -13.03
C VAL A 108 20.31 -11.47 -13.92
N VAL A 109 20.48 -12.01 -15.13
CA VAL A 109 19.36 -12.29 -16.06
C VAL A 109 18.40 -13.34 -15.47
N ILE A 110 18.93 -14.41 -14.89
CA ILE A 110 18.12 -15.45 -14.23
C ILE A 110 17.34 -14.86 -13.04
N LEU A 111 18.00 -14.03 -12.22
CA LEU A 111 17.34 -13.35 -11.10
C LEU A 111 16.20 -12.43 -11.56
N VAL A 112 16.41 -11.67 -12.64
CA VAL A 112 15.36 -10.84 -13.23
C VAL A 112 14.21 -11.69 -13.75
N LEU A 113 14.49 -12.82 -14.40
CA LEU A 113 13.45 -13.75 -14.88
C LEU A 113 12.63 -14.30 -13.72
N ILE A 114 13.27 -14.81 -12.67
CA ILE A 114 12.60 -15.31 -11.45
C ILE A 114 11.73 -14.23 -10.84
N PHE A 115 12.23 -13.00 -10.76
CA PHE A 115 11.50 -11.86 -10.24
C PHE A 115 10.27 -11.52 -11.09
N THR A 116 10.39 -11.51 -12.42
CA THR A 116 9.25 -11.27 -13.32
C THR A 116 8.19 -12.37 -13.22
N CYS A 117 8.59 -13.64 -13.13
CA CYS A 117 7.67 -14.75 -12.90
C CYS A 117 6.95 -14.59 -11.56
N TRP A 118 7.68 -14.25 -10.49
CA TRP A 118 7.10 -13.97 -9.18
C TRP A 118 6.08 -12.82 -9.21
N LEU A 119 6.38 -11.75 -9.96
CA LEU A 119 5.46 -10.63 -10.14
C LEU A 119 4.17 -11.04 -10.83
N ILE A 120 4.28 -11.80 -11.92
CA ILE A 120 3.14 -12.28 -12.71
C ILE A 120 2.26 -13.19 -11.84
N LEU A 121 2.85 -14.15 -11.13
CA LEU A 121 2.12 -15.02 -10.22
C LEU A 121 1.42 -14.22 -9.12
N LYS A 122 2.11 -13.26 -8.50
CA LYS A 122 1.52 -12.41 -7.46
C LYS A 122 0.37 -11.54 -7.99
N ALA A 123 0.45 -11.09 -9.25
CA ALA A 123 -0.63 -10.37 -9.92
C ALA A 123 -1.84 -11.25 -10.22
N LEU A 124 -1.62 -12.48 -10.67
CA LEU A 124 -2.68 -13.47 -10.95
C LEU A 124 -3.41 -13.91 -9.68
N TYR A 125 -2.69 -14.20 -8.59
CA TYR A 125 -3.30 -14.65 -7.34
C TYR A 125 -3.97 -13.52 -6.54
N LYS A 126 -3.59 -12.25 -6.78
CA LYS A 126 -4.12 -11.08 -6.06
C LYS A 126 -4.35 -9.88 -6.99
N PRO A 127 -5.33 -9.96 -7.91
CA PRO A 127 -5.61 -8.89 -8.88
C PRO A 127 -6.06 -7.58 -8.22
N GLU A 128 -6.57 -7.64 -6.99
CA GLU A 128 -6.97 -6.48 -6.18
C GLU A 128 -5.83 -5.51 -5.87
N ILE A 129 -4.58 -5.98 -5.91
CA ILE A 129 -3.38 -5.14 -5.70
C ILE A 129 -3.17 -4.16 -6.87
N PHE A 130 -3.62 -4.53 -8.07
CA PHE A 130 -3.44 -3.75 -9.31
C PHE A 130 -4.68 -2.95 -9.72
N ARG A 131 -5.82 -3.16 -9.04
CA ARG A 131 -6.99 -2.29 -9.17
C ARG A 131 -6.69 -0.97 -8.46
N GLY A 132 -6.32 0.04 -9.25
CA GLY A 132 -5.90 1.35 -8.78
C GLY A 132 -6.83 1.93 -7.70
N ILE A 133 -6.21 2.54 -6.68
CA ILE A 133 -6.91 3.25 -5.63
C ILE A 133 -7.35 4.61 -6.20
N LYS A 134 -8.66 4.89 -6.21
CA LYS A 134 -9.17 6.24 -6.48
C LYS A 134 -8.86 7.13 -5.27
N THR A 135 -7.63 7.63 -5.17
CA THR A 135 -7.21 8.51 -4.06
C THR A 135 -7.41 9.97 -4.46
N THR A 136 -8.58 10.53 -4.17
CA THR A 136 -8.88 11.97 -4.37
C THR A 136 -8.80 12.80 -3.09
N GLN A 137 -8.29 12.25 -1.97
CA GLN A 137 -8.43 12.90 -0.66
C GLN A 137 -7.08 13.27 -0.02
N LYS A 138 -6.99 14.52 0.43
CA LYS A 138 -5.89 15.06 1.26
C LYS A 138 -5.97 14.48 2.67
N PRO A 139 -4.83 14.28 3.37
CA PRO A 139 -4.81 13.79 4.75
C PRO A 139 -5.50 14.77 5.70
N VAL A 140 -6.37 14.26 6.59
CA VAL A 140 -7.16 15.04 7.55
C VAL A 140 -6.28 15.92 8.45
N ASN A 141 -5.10 15.44 8.82
CA ASN A 141 -4.16 16.22 9.65
C ASN A 141 -3.71 17.53 8.97
N ALA A 142 -3.58 17.55 7.64
CA ALA A 142 -3.26 18.77 6.92
C ALA A 142 -4.46 19.75 6.87
N ILE A 143 -5.70 19.25 7.02
CA ILE A 143 -6.91 20.07 7.08
C ILE A 143 -7.08 20.66 8.48
N LEU A 144 -6.85 19.86 9.52
CA LEU A 144 -6.91 20.28 10.93
C LEU A 144 -5.91 21.39 11.27
N GLU A 145 -4.71 21.36 10.66
CA GLU A 145 -3.72 22.43 10.78
C GLU A 145 -4.14 23.73 10.08
N THR A 146 -5.05 23.66 9.10
CA THR A 146 -5.51 24.83 8.33
C THR A 146 -6.80 25.43 8.89
N GLU A 147 -7.65 24.64 9.56
CA GLU A 147 -9.00 25.04 10.01
C GLU A 147 -9.16 25.30 11.52
N ASN A 148 -8.08 25.38 12.31
CA ASN A 148 -8.12 25.70 13.76
C ASN A 148 -9.17 24.86 14.53
N ASN A 149 -8.96 23.54 14.65
CA ASN A 149 -9.69 22.61 15.55
C ASN A 149 -11.08 23.14 15.99
N PRO A 150 -12.11 23.09 15.11
CA PRO A 150 -13.37 23.76 15.37
C PRO A 150 -14.00 23.24 16.67
N PRO A 151 -14.45 24.13 17.57
CA PRO A 151 -15.01 23.72 18.85
C PRO A 151 -16.24 22.82 18.65
N ARG A 152 -16.42 21.84 19.55
CA ARG A 152 -17.61 20.99 19.58
C ARG A 152 -18.83 21.88 19.85
N THR A 153 -19.80 21.86 18.95
CA THR A 153 -21.05 22.62 19.05
C THR A 153 -22.24 21.68 19.09
N GLU A 154 -23.39 22.17 19.53
CA GLU A 154 -24.65 21.41 19.56
C GLU A 154 -25.00 20.82 18.17
N LYS A 155 -24.77 21.58 17.09
CA LYS A 155 -24.94 21.09 15.70
C LYS A 155 -24.01 19.93 15.35
N VAL A 156 -22.81 19.87 15.92
CA VAL A 156 -21.88 18.74 15.72
C VAL A 156 -22.44 17.50 16.43
N ASP A 157 -22.99 17.68 17.64
CA ASP A 157 -23.60 16.59 18.39
C ASP A 157 -24.84 16.01 17.70
N GLU A 158 -25.69 16.86 17.12
CA GLU A 158 -26.82 16.43 16.29
C GLU A 158 -26.36 15.57 15.09
N LYS A 159 -25.26 15.96 14.42
CA LYS A 159 -24.70 15.19 13.31
C LYS A 159 -24.13 13.84 13.77
N ILE A 160 -23.48 13.79 14.92
CA ILE A 160 -22.99 12.53 15.50
C ILE A 160 -24.17 11.61 15.82
N GLN A 161 -25.22 12.12 16.47
CA GLN A 161 -26.40 11.32 16.79
C GLN A 161 -27.11 10.81 15.53
N SER A 162 -27.24 11.66 14.51
CA SER A 162 -27.79 11.28 13.21
C SER A 162 -26.97 10.16 12.55
N LEU A 163 -25.64 10.27 12.56
CA LEU A 163 -24.73 9.25 12.06
C LEU A 163 -24.85 7.93 12.85
N GLU A 164 -24.88 7.99 14.19
CA GLU A 164 -25.02 6.79 15.02
C GLU A 164 -26.36 6.09 14.81
N LYS A 165 -27.45 6.86 14.69
CA LYS A 165 -28.78 6.33 14.36
C LYS A 165 -28.78 5.65 13.00
N PHE A 166 -28.22 6.31 11.98
CA PHE A 166 -28.08 5.74 10.64
C PHE A 166 -27.29 4.42 10.65
N MET A 167 -26.19 4.38 11.41
CA MET A 167 -25.38 3.17 11.55
C MET A 167 -26.17 2.04 12.20
N LEU A 168 -26.98 2.31 13.23
CA LEU A 168 -27.77 1.30 13.92
C LEU A 168 -28.98 0.79 13.11
N GLU A 169 -29.70 1.68 12.44
CA GLU A 169 -30.95 1.35 11.73
C GLU A 169 -30.68 0.67 10.39
N LEU A 170 -29.83 1.26 9.55
CA LEU A 170 -29.58 0.74 8.20
C LEU A 170 -28.42 -0.23 8.10
N LYS A 171 -27.65 -0.39 9.19
CA LYS A 171 -26.50 -1.29 9.30
C LYS A 171 -25.57 -1.29 8.08
N PRO A 172 -25.15 -0.12 7.57
CA PRO A 172 -24.29 -0.03 6.38
C PRO A 172 -22.94 -0.73 6.59
N PHE A 173 -22.52 -0.92 7.85
CA PHE A 173 -21.30 -1.60 8.26
C PHE A 173 -21.25 -3.08 7.85
N LEU A 174 -22.40 -3.73 7.59
CA LEU A 174 -22.44 -5.11 7.10
C LEU A 174 -21.89 -5.24 5.67
N ASN A 175 -21.83 -4.15 4.90
CA ASN A 175 -21.21 -4.16 3.59
C ASN A 175 -19.68 -4.24 3.73
N PRO A 176 -19.01 -5.30 3.23
CA PRO A 176 -17.55 -5.42 3.31
C PRO A 176 -16.80 -4.32 2.55
N ASN A 177 -17.44 -3.70 1.55
CA ASN A 177 -16.88 -2.65 0.71
C ASN A 177 -17.26 -1.24 1.17
N LEU A 178 -17.76 -1.07 2.41
CA LEU A 178 -18.07 0.25 2.94
C LEU A 178 -16.80 1.11 3.01
N THR A 179 -16.87 2.30 2.43
CA THR A 179 -15.80 3.29 2.44
C THR A 179 -16.32 4.58 3.07
N ILE A 180 -15.42 5.44 3.53
CA ILE A 180 -15.82 6.73 4.07
C ILE A 180 -16.58 7.58 3.04
N GLN A 181 -16.20 7.49 1.76
CA GLN A 181 -16.90 8.17 0.68
C GLN A 181 -18.31 7.63 0.46
N SER A 182 -18.49 6.30 0.46
CA SER A 182 -19.82 5.73 0.29
C SER A 182 -20.71 5.94 1.52
N LEU A 183 -20.14 6.03 2.73
CA LEU A 183 -20.90 6.41 3.92
C LEU A 183 -21.30 7.89 3.87
N ALA A 184 -20.36 8.79 3.54
CA ALA A 184 -20.60 10.22 3.41
C ALA A 184 -21.76 10.53 2.45
N ASN A 185 -21.75 9.90 1.27
CA ASN A 185 -22.83 10.04 0.30
C ASN A 185 -24.19 9.53 0.83
N LYS A 186 -24.20 8.53 1.71
CA LYS A 186 -25.43 7.95 2.26
C LYS A 186 -26.02 8.79 3.41
N VAL A 187 -25.18 9.51 4.15
CA VAL A 187 -25.61 10.41 5.24
C VAL A 187 -25.68 11.88 4.79
N ASP A 188 -25.55 12.13 3.48
CA ASP A 188 -25.56 13.44 2.85
C ASP A 188 -24.58 14.45 3.50
N LEU A 189 -23.33 13.99 3.73
CA LEU A 189 -22.25 14.83 4.25
C LEU A 189 -21.06 14.86 3.29
N PRO A 190 -20.32 15.98 3.22
CA PRO A 190 -19.01 16.00 2.60
C PRO A 190 -18.07 14.97 3.25
N VAL A 191 -17.24 14.30 2.44
CA VAL A 191 -16.35 13.26 2.97
C VAL A 191 -15.35 13.82 4.00
N THR A 192 -14.89 15.04 3.78
CA THR A 192 -14.02 15.77 4.70
C THR A 192 -14.69 15.99 6.05
N GLU A 193 -15.97 16.38 6.03
CA GLU A 193 -16.76 16.61 7.23
C GLU A 193 -17.04 15.32 8.00
N LEU A 194 -17.43 14.24 7.31
CA LEU A 194 -17.60 12.92 7.95
C LEU A 194 -16.29 12.43 8.56
N SER A 195 -15.16 12.67 7.90
CA SER A 195 -13.85 12.32 8.42
C SER A 195 -13.49 13.11 9.68
N LEU A 196 -13.83 14.40 9.71
CA LEU A 196 -13.68 15.25 10.89
C LEU A 196 -14.57 14.76 12.05
N LEU A 197 -15.85 14.47 11.79
CA LEU A 197 -16.78 13.90 12.77
C LEU A 197 -16.21 12.65 13.45
N ILE A 198 -15.73 11.70 12.65
CA ILE A 198 -15.26 10.41 13.16
C ILE A 198 -13.89 10.53 13.84
N ASN A 199 -12.91 11.16 13.19
CA ASN A 199 -11.54 11.18 13.69
C ASN A 199 -11.35 12.16 14.85
N HIS A 200 -11.96 13.35 14.78
CA HIS A 200 -11.74 14.41 15.75
C HIS A 200 -12.76 14.35 16.89
N TYR A 201 -14.06 14.39 16.57
CA TYR A 201 -15.10 14.49 17.60
C TYR A 201 -15.43 13.15 18.26
N ILE A 202 -15.48 12.06 17.50
CA ILE A 202 -15.67 10.70 18.03
C ILE A 202 -14.33 10.09 18.50
N GLY A 203 -13.20 10.58 17.99
CA GLY A 203 -11.86 10.14 18.40
C GLY A 203 -11.49 8.75 17.88
N LYS A 204 -12.04 8.32 16.75
CA LYS A 204 -11.78 6.99 16.16
C LYS A 204 -11.37 7.11 14.71
N HIS A 205 -10.47 6.26 14.25
CA HIS A 205 -10.28 6.09 12.82
C HIS A 205 -11.53 5.48 12.19
N PHE A 206 -11.88 5.89 10.96
CA PHE A 206 -13.06 5.37 10.23
C PHE A 206 -13.20 3.84 10.29
N PHE A 207 -12.09 3.12 10.14
CA PHE A 207 -12.11 1.66 10.17
C PHE A 207 -12.35 1.07 11.54
N ASP A 208 -11.83 1.70 12.60
CA ASP A 208 -12.12 1.30 13.98
C ASP A 208 -13.58 1.61 14.32
N TYR A 209 -14.09 2.76 13.88
CA TYR A 209 -15.49 3.14 14.01
C TYR A 209 -16.43 2.11 13.38
N VAL A 210 -16.21 1.73 12.11
CA VAL A 210 -17.03 0.70 11.43
C VAL A 210 -16.87 -0.67 12.09
N ASN A 211 -15.64 -1.07 12.40
CA ASN A 211 -15.39 -2.39 12.99
C ASN A 211 -16.06 -2.54 14.35
N GLU A 212 -16.16 -1.50 15.16
CA GLU A 212 -16.88 -1.55 16.42
C GLU A 212 -18.35 -1.97 16.23
N TYR A 213 -19.06 -1.41 15.24
CA TYR A 213 -20.42 -1.85 14.93
C TYR A 213 -20.46 -3.30 14.45
N ARG A 214 -19.52 -3.70 13.59
CA ARG A 214 -19.43 -5.09 13.12
C ARG A 214 -19.19 -6.08 14.25
N ILE A 215 -18.32 -5.73 15.21
CA ILE A 215 -18.04 -6.58 16.38
C ILE A 215 -19.24 -6.61 17.32
N LYS A 216 -19.91 -5.48 17.58
CA LYS A 216 -21.15 -5.46 18.36
C LYS A 216 -22.22 -6.36 17.75
N GLU A 217 -22.36 -6.36 16.43
CA GLU A 217 -23.29 -7.26 15.73
C GLU A 217 -22.83 -8.72 15.81
N ALA A 218 -21.53 -8.99 15.60
CA ALA A 218 -20.98 -10.34 15.74
C ALA A 218 -21.18 -10.91 17.15
N MET A 219 -21.05 -10.08 18.19
CA MET A 219 -21.33 -10.49 19.57
C MET A 219 -22.79 -10.89 19.76
N LYS A 220 -23.74 -10.23 19.12
CA LYS A 220 -25.16 -10.62 19.15
C LYS A 220 -25.36 -11.95 18.42
N GLU A 221 -24.85 -12.09 17.20
CA GLU A 221 -24.98 -13.31 16.41
C GLU A 221 -24.32 -14.52 17.11
N LEU A 222 -23.20 -14.31 17.81
CA LEU A 222 -22.51 -15.35 18.58
C LEU A 222 -23.27 -15.80 19.83
N LYS A 223 -24.14 -14.95 20.39
CA LYS A 223 -24.95 -15.23 21.58
C LYS A 223 -26.38 -15.68 21.24
N ASP A 224 -26.80 -15.56 20.00
CA ASP A 224 -28.15 -15.95 19.57
C ASP A 224 -28.27 -17.49 19.55
N PRO A 225 -29.17 -18.09 20.35
CA PRO A 225 -29.37 -19.54 20.37
C PRO A 225 -29.69 -20.14 18.99
N ARG A 226 -30.31 -19.36 18.10
CA ARG A 226 -30.65 -19.78 16.73
C ARG A 226 -29.41 -20.00 15.86
N ASN A 227 -28.31 -19.34 16.21
CA ASN A 227 -27.06 -19.33 15.46
C ASN A 227 -25.97 -20.22 16.07
N MET A 228 -26.27 -21.02 17.11
CA MET A 228 -25.28 -21.89 17.77
C MET A 228 -24.55 -22.82 16.78
N LYS A 229 -25.24 -23.27 15.72
CA LYS A 229 -24.67 -24.13 14.68
C LYS A 229 -23.85 -23.37 13.63
N MET A 230 -23.96 -22.04 13.56
CA MET A 230 -23.18 -21.24 12.62
C MET A 230 -21.71 -21.20 13.03
N THR A 231 -20.84 -21.44 12.08
CA THR A 231 -19.40 -21.33 12.27
C THR A 231 -19.00 -19.87 12.49
N ILE A 232 -17.89 -19.65 13.20
CA ILE A 232 -17.33 -18.30 13.37
C ILE A 232 -16.98 -17.69 12.00
N SER A 233 -16.62 -18.53 11.02
CA SER A 233 -16.36 -18.12 9.65
C SER A 233 -17.61 -17.60 8.93
N GLU A 234 -18.79 -18.18 9.15
CA GLU A 234 -20.01 -17.65 8.55
C GLU A 234 -20.38 -16.30 9.17
N ILE A 235 -20.30 -16.20 10.50
CA ILE A 235 -20.62 -14.95 11.22
C ILE A 235 -19.68 -13.82 10.78
N LEU A 236 -18.37 -14.07 10.63
CA LEU A 236 -17.44 -13.00 10.23
C LEU A 236 -17.78 -12.43 8.85
N TYR A 237 -18.20 -13.28 7.90
CA TYR A 237 -18.57 -12.81 6.56
C TYR A 237 -19.92 -12.08 6.61
N GLN A 238 -20.88 -12.58 7.38
CA GLN A 238 -22.20 -11.95 7.56
C GLN A 238 -22.10 -10.55 8.18
N VAL A 239 -21.18 -10.35 9.13
CA VAL A 239 -20.94 -9.04 9.75
C VAL A 239 -19.99 -8.13 8.96
N GLY A 240 -19.66 -8.50 7.71
CA GLY A 240 -18.97 -7.64 6.76
C GLY A 240 -17.45 -7.66 6.81
N PHE A 241 -16.81 -8.68 7.41
CA PHE A 241 -15.36 -8.87 7.31
C PHE A 241 -14.96 -9.69 6.07
N ASN A 242 -13.87 -9.30 5.41
CA ASN A 242 -13.30 -10.04 4.26
C ASN A 242 -12.24 -11.07 4.65
N SER A 243 -11.83 -11.14 5.92
CA SER A 243 -10.81 -12.10 6.35
C SER A 243 -10.88 -12.42 7.84
N LYS A 244 -10.54 -13.67 8.17
CA LYS A 244 -10.45 -14.17 9.55
C LYS A 244 -9.43 -13.41 10.39
N SER A 245 -8.29 -13.05 9.81
CA SER A 245 -7.26 -12.29 10.54
C SER A 245 -7.77 -10.91 10.96
N SER A 246 -8.41 -10.17 10.05
CA SER A 246 -8.95 -8.85 10.38
C SER A 246 -10.07 -8.93 11.41
N PHE A 247 -10.94 -9.94 11.30
CA PHE A 247 -12.00 -10.19 12.28
C PHE A 247 -11.43 -10.48 13.67
N ASN A 248 -10.52 -11.44 13.79
CA ASN A 248 -9.93 -11.83 15.08
C ASN A 248 -9.19 -10.66 15.74
N THR A 249 -8.44 -9.86 14.98
CA THR A 249 -7.74 -8.68 15.51
C THR A 249 -8.73 -7.64 16.03
N ALA A 250 -9.78 -7.32 15.27
CA ALA A 250 -10.80 -6.36 15.69
C ALA A 250 -11.60 -6.87 16.90
N PHE A 251 -11.99 -8.14 16.88
CA PHE A 251 -12.75 -8.77 17.96
C PHE A 251 -11.96 -8.73 19.26
N LYS A 252 -10.69 -9.18 19.24
CA LYS A 252 -9.82 -9.14 20.42
C LYS A 252 -9.51 -7.73 20.88
N LYS A 253 -9.34 -6.77 19.96
CA LYS A 253 -9.15 -5.35 20.32
C LYS A 253 -10.36 -4.78 21.07
N PHE A 254 -11.56 -5.19 20.69
CA PHE A 254 -12.80 -4.65 21.26
C PHE A 254 -13.28 -5.38 22.52
N THR A 255 -13.11 -6.71 22.58
CA THR A 255 -13.66 -7.54 23.67
C THR A 255 -12.60 -8.13 24.59
N SER A 256 -11.31 -7.94 24.28
CA SER A 256 -10.17 -8.61 24.94
C SER A 256 -10.16 -10.15 24.83
N MET A 257 -11.13 -10.74 24.13
CA MET A 257 -11.30 -12.19 23.95
C MET A 257 -11.24 -12.57 22.48
N THR A 258 -10.94 -13.82 22.17
CA THR A 258 -11.16 -14.37 20.83
C THR A 258 -12.65 -14.67 20.61
N PRO A 259 -13.13 -14.71 19.34
CA PRO A 259 -14.51 -15.06 19.04
C PRO A 259 -14.94 -16.43 19.59
N SER A 260 -14.01 -17.40 19.59
CA SER A 260 -14.25 -18.73 20.13
C SER A 260 -14.40 -18.73 21.65
N GLU A 261 -13.54 -17.99 22.37
CA GLU A 261 -13.64 -17.83 23.82
C GLU A 261 -14.94 -17.11 24.19
N PHE A 262 -15.28 -16.05 23.45
CA PHE A 262 -16.50 -15.29 23.68
C PHE A 262 -17.76 -16.15 23.51
N ARG A 263 -17.81 -17.01 22.48
CA ARG A 263 -18.93 -17.94 22.28
C ARG A 263 -19.07 -18.92 23.44
N LYS A 264 -17.96 -19.55 23.87
CA LYS A 264 -17.98 -20.50 24.99
C LYS A 264 -18.35 -19.85 26.34
N SER A 265 -18.10 -18.55 26.51
CA SER A 265 -18.50 -17.81 27.70
C SER A 265 -19.99 -17.45 27.75
N ALA A 266 -20.70 -17.68 26.65
CA ALA A 266 -22.14 -17.42 26.54
C ALA A 266 -23.00 -18.69 26.68
N ASP A 267 -22.36 -19.86 26.73
CA ASP A 267 -22.96 -21.13 27.18
C ASP A 267 -22.97 -21.18 28.73
#